data_AF-A0ABD1M444-F1
#
_entry.id   AF-A0ABD1M444-F1
#
_cell.length_a   1.000
_cell.length_b   1.000
_cell.length_c   1.000
_cell.angle_alpha   90.00
_cell.angle_beta   90.00
_cell.angle_gamma   90.00
#
_symmetry.space_group_name_H-M   'P 1'
#
loop_
_entity.id
_entity.type
_entity.pdbx_description
1 polymer ?
#
loop_
_entity_poly.entity_id
_entity_poly.type
_entity_poly.pdbx_seq_one_letter_code
_entity_poly.pdbx_strand_id
1 'polypeptide(L)'
;MLKIAAILDEARSSYATHNRKLRELSLLRSKSPSPSHLFFDFSKTLTPLFDFHRRLASADRVVSFVSTFAAATDDEFLDHFLKFLIAAATASNKTTRYRAWQITKEDLKTVALGTSKINYLDPRITVAWCKRHEVPIEKMMYIRFVHGLLRLKFGFVQ
;
A
#
# COMPACT_ATOMS: atom_id res chain seq x y z
N MET A 1 -11.54 -8.92 -12.86
CA MET A 1 -11.84 -7.47 -13.05
C MET A 1 -13.13 -6.96 -12.39
N LEU A 2 -14.35 -7.25 -12.88
CA LEU A 2 -15.59 -6.57 -12.42
C LEU A 2 -15.88 -6.66 -10.90
N LYS A 3 -15.55 -7.79 -10.26
CA LYS A 3 -15.79 -7.98 -8.81
C LYS A 3 -14.89 -7.12 -7.93
N ILE A 4 -13.63 -6.88 -8.31
CA ILE A 4 -12.69 -6.07 -7.53
C ILE A 4 -13.11 -4.60 -7.58
N ALA A 5 -13.57 -4.12 -8.75
CA ALA A 5 -14.12 -2.77 -8.90
C ALA A 5 -15.33 -2.54 -7.97
N ALA A 6 -16.29 -3.48 -7.96
CA ALA A 6 -17.46 -3.39 -7.08
C ALA A 6 -17.08 -3.36 -5.59
N ILE A 7 -16.09 -4.16 -5.17
CA ILE A 7 -15.58 -4.16 -3.79
C ILE A 7 -14.98 -2.79 -3.44
N LEU A 8 -14.16 -2.22 -4.32
CA LEU A 8 -13.54 -0.91 -4.09
C LEU A 8 -14.58 0.22 -4.08
N ASP A 9 -15.61 0.14 -4.92
CA ASP A 9 -16.72 1.10 -4.93
C ASP A 9 -17.56 1.04 -3.66
N GLU A 10 -17.82 -0.16 -3.13
CA GLU A 10 -18.52 -0.31 -1.84
C GLU A 10 -17.64 0.12 -0.65
N ALA A 11 -16.33 -0.10 -0.71
CA ALA A 11 -15.40 0.41 0.32
C ALA A 11 -15.30 1.94 0.28
N ARG A 12 -15.51 2.53 -0.90
CA ARG A 12 -15.55 3.98 -1.11
C ARG A 12 -16.81 4.62 -0.51
N SER A 13 -17.94 3.91 -0.46
CA SER A 13 -19.22 4.48 -0.01
C SER A 13 -19.30 4.63 1.52
N SER A 14 -18.67 3.75 2.30
CA SER A 14 -18.71 3.79 3.77
C SER A 14 -17.58 2.98 4.42
N TYR A 15 -17.13 3.40 5.60
CA TYR A 15 -16.24 2.59 6.45
C TYR A 15 -16.94 1.33 7.00
N ALA A 16 -18.26 1.37 7.18
CA ALA A 16 -19.01 0.26 7.77
C ALA A 16 -18.92 -1.04 6.95
N THR A 17 -18.68 -0.92 5.64
CA THR A 17 -18.56 -2.07 4.73
C THR A 17 -17.14 -2.64 4.69
N HIS A 18 -16.12 -1.94 5.20
CA HIS A 18 -14.71 -2.31 5.03
C HIS A 18 -14.41 -3.71 5.52
N ASN A 19 -14.78 -4.06 6.76
CA ASN A 19 -14.49 -5.39 7.30
C ASN A 19 -15.12 -6.53 6.48
N ARG A 20 -16.35 -6.33 5.98
CA ARG A 20 -17.01 -7.29 5.09
C ARG A 20 -16.24 -7.41 3.78
N LYS A 21 -15.90 -6.27 3.17
CA LYS A 21 -15.21 -6.20 1.88
C LYS A 21 -13.77 -6.67 1.91
N LEU A 22 -13.07 -6.52 3.04
CA LEU A 22 -11.75 -7.10 3.25
C LEU A 22 -11.81 -8.62 3.22
N ARG A 23 -12.81 -9.23 3.87
CA ARG A 23 -13.02 -10.69 3.83
C ARG A 23 -13.36 -11.17 2.43
N GLU A 24 -14.24 -10.46 1.71
CA GLU A 24 -14.58 -10.77 0.32
C GLU A 24 -13.35 -10.71 -0.60
N LEU A 25 -12.52 -9.67 -0.48
CA LEU A 25 -11.31 -9.52 -1.28
C LEU A 25 -10.25 -10.58 -0.92
N SER A 26 -10.08 -10.89 0.36
CA SER A 26 -9.22 -11.98 0.82
C SER A 26 -9.67 -13.35 0.30
N LEU A 27 -10.98 -13.60 0.22
CA LEU A 27 -11.53 -14.83 -0.35
C LEU A 27 -11.34 -14.89 -1.87
N LEU A 28 -11.46 -13.76 -2.57
CA LEU A 28 -11.12 -13.70 -4.00
C LEU A 28 -9.65 -14.00 -4.23
N ARG A 29 -8.77 -13.57 -3.32
CA ARG A 29 -7.35 -13.88 -3.35
C ARG A 29 -7.06 -15.36 -3.16
N SER A 30 -7.66 -16.01 -2.17
CA SER A 30 -7.44 -17.45 -1.96
C SER A 30 -7.96 -18.33 -3.10
N LYS A 31 -8.90 -17.82 -3.89
CA LYS A 31 -9.44 -18.50 -5.09
C LYS A 31 -8.70 -18.15 -6.38
N SER A 32 -7.81 -17.17 -6.35
CA SER A 32 -7.07 -16.75 -7.53
C SER A 32 -5.95 -17.74 -7.84
N PRO A 33 -5.73 -18.11 -9.12
CA PRO A 33 -4.69 -19.06 -9.50
C PRO A 33 -3.27 -18.55 -9.20
N SER A 34 -3.07 -17.23 -9.17
CA SER A 34 -1.85 -16.62 -8.68
C SER A 34 -2.11 -15.28 -7.95
N PRO A 35 -1.30 -14.94 -6.93
CA PRO A 35 -1.33 -13.62 -6.29
C PRO A 35 -1.00 -12.48 -7.25
N SER A 36 -0.11 -12.72 -8.22
CA SER A 36 0.32 -11.74 -9.23
C SER A 36 -0.80 -11.33 -10.20
N HIS A 37 -1.64 -12.27 -10.64
CA HIS A 37 -2.76 -11.97 -11.52
C HIS A 37 -3.85 -11.15 -10.81
N LEU A 38 -4.12 -11.46 -9.52
CA LEU A 38 -5.02 -10.64 -8.72
C LEU A 38 -4.44 -9.24 -8.51
N PHE A 39 -3.15 -9.13 -8.23
CA PHE A 39 -2.49 -7.85 -8.08
C PHE A 39 -2.58 -6.99 -9.35
N PHE A 40 -2.40 -7.59 -10.52
CA PHE A 40 -2.56 -6.89 -11.79
C PHE A 40 -3.97 -6.31 -11.96
N ASP A 41 -5.00 -7.13 -11.73
CA ASP A 41 -6.40 -6.68 -11.77
C ASP A 41 -6.70 -5.59 -10.72
N PHE A 42 -6.16 -5.76 -9.51
CA PHE A 42 -6.33 -4.82 -8.40
C PHE A 42 -5.69 -3.47 -8.69
N SER A 43 -4.42 -3.45 -9.08
CA SER A 43 -3.67 -2.23 -9.38
C SER A 43 -4.27 -1.46 -10.56
N LYS A 44 -4.71 -2.16 -11.61
CA LYS A 44 -5.40 -1.55 -12.75
C LYS A 44 -6.71 -0.89 -12.32
N THR A 45 -7.44 -1.51 -11.40
CA THR A 45 -8.71 -0.97 -10.88
C THR A 45 -8.48 0.20 -9.90
N LEU A 46 -7.37 0.18 -9.16
CA LEU A 46 -7.00 1.22 -8.21
C LEU A 46 -6.44 2.48 -8.90
N THR A 47 -5.85 2.34 -10.09
CA THR A 47 -5.20 3.44 -10.83
C THR A 47 -6.14 4.63 -11.12
N PRO A 48 -7.35 4.44 -11.66
CA PRO A 48 -8.32 5.54 -11.85
C PRO A 48 -8.72 6.24 -10.55
N LEU A 49 -8.67 5.53 -9.42
CA LEU A 49 -9.01 6.11 -8.11
C LEU A 49 -7.94 7.10 -7.64
N PHE A 50 -6.71 7.02 -8.17
CA PHE A 50 -5.64 7.96 -7.87
C PHE A 50 -5.65 9.25 -8.68
N ASP A 51 -6.51 9.36 -9.70
CA ASP A 51 -6.54 10.54 -10.58
C ASP A 51 -7.42 11.69 -10.02
N PHE A 52 -8.25 11.40 -9.02
CA PHE A 52 -9.11 12.41 -8.39
C PHE A 52 -8.28 13.38 -7.51
N HIS A 53 -8.16 14.62 -7.97
CA HIS A 53 -7.34 15.67 -7.35
C HIS A 53 -7.91 16.27 -6.04
N ARG A 54 -9.25 16.22 -5.82
CA ARG A 54 -9.84 16.74 -4.58
C ARG A 54 -9.69 15.74 -3.42
N ARG A 55 -9.36 16.26 -2.23
CA ARG A 55 -9.51 15.54 -0.96
C ARG A 55 -11.00 15.23 -0.75
N LEU A 56 -11.41 14.04 -1.16
CA LEU A 56 -12.76 13.53 -0.95
C LEU A 56 -12.70 12.47 0.14
N ALA A 57 -13.66 12.50 1.08
CA ALA A 57 -13.78 11.48 2.12
C ALA A 57 -13.87 10.06 1.54
N SER A 58 -14.38 9.93 0.32
CA SER A 58 -14.40 8.69 -0.46
C SER A 58 -12.99 8.15 -0.77
N ALA A 59 -12.06 9.03 -1.12
CA ALA A 59 -10.68 8.63 -1.40
C ALA A 59 -9.94 8.23 -0.11
N ASP A 60 -10.17 8.93 0.99
CA ASP A 60 -9.57 8.57 2.29
C ASP A 60 -10.06 7.19 2.78
N ARG A 61 -11.34 6.86 2.54
CA ARG A 61 -11.88 5.51 2.81
C ARG A 61 -11.19 4.44 1.97
N VAL A 62 -11.00 4.69 0.67
CA VAL A 62 -10.28 3.74 -0.20
C VAL A 62 -8.84 3.57 0.27
N VAL A 63 -8.15 4.66 0.62
CA VAL A 63 -6.79 4.61 1.17
C VAL A 63 -6.75 3.73 2.42
N SER A 64 -7.66 3.95 3.37
CA SER A 64 -7.75 3.18 4.61
C SER A 64 -8.05 1.69 4.36
N PHE A 65 -8.96 1.40 3.43
CA PHE A 65 -9.29 0.04 3.02
C PHE A 65 -8.08 -0.69 2.41
N VAL A 66 -7.39 -0.03 1.48
CA VAL A 66 -6.23 -0.59 0.77
C VAL A 66 -5.04 -0.80 1.72
N SER A 67 -4.77 0.16 2.58
CA SER A 67 -3.75 0.06 3.64
C SER A 67 -4.05 -1.13 4.56
N THR A 68 -5.28 -1.23 5.07
CA THR A 68 -5.69 -2.36 5.93
C THR A 68 -5.57 -3.71 5.21
N PHE A 69 -5.95 -3.77 3.94
CA PHE A 69 -5.81 -4.99 3.13
C PHE A 69 -4.35 -5.39 2.98
N ALA A 70 -3.48 -4.46 2.56
CA ALA A 70 -2.05 -4.71 2.40
C ALA A 70 -1.36 -5.06 3.72
N ALA A 71 -1.80 -4.47 4.84
CA ALA A 71 -1.32 -4.83 6.18
C ALA A 71 -1.65 -6.29 6.54
N ALA A 72 -2.81 -6.79 6.13
CA ALA A 72 -3.23 -8.17 6.36
C ALA A 72 -2.59 -9.21 5.40
N THR A 73 -1.77 -8.76 4.46
CA THR A 73 -1.05 -9.63 3.52
C THR A 73 0.45 -9.65 3.82
N ASP A 74 1.03 -10.85 3.97
CA ASP A 74 2.47 -11.08 4.18
C ASP A 74 3.09 -11.96 3.08
N ASP A 75 2.46 -12.00 1.91
CA ASP A 75 2.81 -12.83 0.77
C ASP A 75 3.34 -12.00 -0.41
N GLU A 76 3.54 -12.65 -1.56
CA GLU A 76 3.99 -12.05 -2.81
C GLU A 76 3.16 -10.82 -3.24
N PHE A 77 1.88 -10.75 -2.86
CA PHE A 77 1.03 -9.59 -3.12
C PHE A 77 1.58 -8.32 -2.47
N LEU A 78 2.04 -8.43 -1.22
CA LEU A 78 2.61 -7.29 -0.50
C LEU A 78 3.84 -6.74 -1.24
N ASP A 79 4.70 -7.61 -1.75
CA ASP A 79 5.88 -7.17 -2.51
C ASP A 79 5.49 -6.38 -3.76
N HIS A 80 4.56 -6.92 -4.54
CA HIS A 80 4.04 -6.24 -5.72
C HIS A 80 3.38 -4.89 -5.36
N PHE A 81 2.67 -4.84 -4.23
CA PHE A 81 2.05 -3.62 -3.74
C PHE A 81 3.07 -2.56 -3.31
N LEU A 82 4.14 -2.96 -2.61
CA LEU A 82 5.24 -2.07 -2.26
C LEU A 82 5.94 -1.50 -3.49
N LYS A 83 6.24 -2.34 -4.49
CA LYS A 83 6.80 -1.91 -5.79
C LYS A 83 5.90 -0.89 -6.49
N PHE A 84 4.59 -1.14 -6.48
CA PHE A 84 3.61 -0.21 -7.04
C PHE A 84 3.56 1.12 -6.29
N LEU A 85 3.59 1.12 -4.96
CA LEU A 85 3.62 2.36 -4.17
C LEU A 85 4.89 3.18 -4.44
N ILE A 86 6.04 2.53 -4.61
CA ILE A 86 7.31 3.20 -4.93
C ILE A 86 7.27 3.81 -6.34
N ALA A 87 6.72 3.09 -7.31
CA ALA A 87 6.48 3.63 -8.65
C ALA A 87 5.54 4.85 -8.61
N ALA A 88 4.44 4.76 -7.84
CA ALA A 88 3.50 5.86 -7.67
C ALA A 88 4.11 7.08 -6.94
N ALA A 89 4.99 6.85 -5.96
CA ALA A 89 5.68 7.90 -5.22
C ALA A 89 6.74 8.64 -6.05
N THR A 90 7.25 8.01 -7.12
CA THR A 90 8.21 8.61 -8.05
C THR A 90 7.58 9.14 -9.35
N ALA A 91 6.24 9.03 -9.48
CA ALA A 91 5.53 9.54 -10.64
C ALA A 91 5.61 11.07 -10.75
N SER A 92 5.61 11.59 -11.98
CA SER A 92 5.56 13.05 -12.23
C SER A 92 4.25 13.68 -11.71
N ASN A 93 3.14 12.92 -11.75
CA ASN A 93 1.83 13.35 -11.29
C ASN A 93 1.81 13.58 -9.76
N LYS A 94 1.53 14.81 -9.34
CA LYS A 94 1.46 15.21 -7.92
C LYS A 94 0.35 14.48 -7.15
N THR A 95 -0.79 14.20 -7.78
CA THR A 95 -1.90 13.47 -7.15
C THR A 95 -1.48 12.04 -6.85
N THR A 96 -0.88 11.35 -7.81
CA THR A 96 -0.39 9.96 -7.66
C THR A 96 0.61 9.86 -6.52
N ARG A 97 1.58 10.78 -6.44
CA ARG A 97 2.54 10.85 -5.33
C ARG A 97 1.88 11.08 -3.99
N TYR A 98 0.92 12.02 -3.92
CA TYR A 98 0.18 12.31 -2.70
C TYR A 98 -0.60 11.09 -2.21
N ARG A 99 -1.19 10.31 -3.12
CA ARG A 99 -1.96 9.11 -2.76
C ARG A 99 -1.07 7.98 -2.26
N ALA A 100 0.08 7.76 -2.89
CA ALA A 100 1.09 6.83 -2.37
C ALA A 100 1.50 7.23 -0.95
N TRP A 101 1.77 8.52 -0.73
CA TRP A 101 2.07 9.06 0.61
C TRP A 101 0.94 8.81 1.62
N GLN A 102 -0.32 9.00 1.24
CA GLN A 102 -1.46 8.76 2.13
C GLN A 102 -1.56 7.29 2.57
N ILE A 103 -1.41 6.35 1.63
CA ILE A 103 -1.46 4.91 1.93
C ILE A 103 -0.34 4.52 2.89
N THR A 104 0.90 4.92 2.58
CA THR A 104 2.04 4.58 3.45
C THR A 104 1.92 5.24 4.83
N LYS A 105 1.35 6.44 4.91
CA LYS A 105 1.11 7.13 6.19
C LYS A 105 0.04 6.44 7.02
N GLU A 106 -1.01 5.89 6.40
CA GLU A 106 -2.09 5.22 7.13
C GLU A 106 -1.59 3.98 7.87
N ASP A 107 -0.73 3.17 7.23
CA ASP A 107 -0.07 2.01 7.86
C ASP A 107 0.80 2.41 9.07
N LEU A 108 1.35 3.63 9.07
CA LEU A 108 2.12 4.16 10.19
C LEU A 108 1.25 4.66 11.35
N LYS A 109 -0.06 4.92 11.14
CA LYS A 109 -0.95 5.38 12.23
C LYS A 109 -1.31 4.26 13.20
N THR A 110 -1.47 3.03 12.69
CA THR A 110 -1.80 1.86 13.51
C THR A 110 -0.62 1.41 14.36
N VAL A 111 0.59 1.83 14.00
CA VAL A 111 1.81 1.61 14.77
C VAL A 111 2.20 2.93 15.44
N ALA A 112 1.70 3.15 16.66
CA ALA A 112 2.08 4.30 17.49
C ALA A 112 3.59 4.29 17.79
N LEU A 113 4.39 4.79 16.85
CA LEU A 113 5.82 4.99 17.01
C LEU A 113 6.00 6.41 17.51
N GLY A 114 6.49 6.56 18.75
CA GLY A 114 7.02 7.83 19.21
C GLY A 114 8.05 8.37 18.21
N THR A 115 8.13 9.70 18.06
CA THR A 115 8.97 10.39 17.07
C THR A 115 10.42 9.91 17.05
N SER A 116 10.96 9.49 18.20
CA SER A 116 12.30 8.90 18.34
C SER A 116 12.49 7.56 17.63
N LYS A 117 11.46 6.72 17.51
CA LYS A 117 11.53 5.37 16.90
C LYS A 117 11.38 5.41 15.36
N ILE A 118 10.81 6.50 14.82
CA ILE A 118 10.77 6.82 13.38
C ILE A 118 12.07 7.53 12.94
N ASN A 119 12.78 8.19 13.85
CA ASN A 119 13.96 8.99 13.51
C ASN A 119 15.25 8.19 13.30
N TYR A 120 15.33 6.94 13.77
CA TYR A 120 16.47 6.04 13.53
C TYR A 120 16.09 4.95 12.53
N LEU A 121 16.08 5.34 11.26
CA LEU A 121 15.87 4.44 10.15
C LEU A 121 17.22 3.85 9.71
N ASP A 122 17.45 2.55 9.93
CA ASP A 122 18.69 1.90 9.50
C ASP A 122 18.72 1.81 7.96
N PRO A 123 19.60 2.56 7.27
CA PRO A 123 19.66 2.57 5.81
C PRO A 123 19.95 1.19 5.22
N ARG A 124 20.56 0.28 5.99
CA ARG A 124 20.86 -1.09 5.55
C ARG A 124 19.58 -1.91 5.34
N ILE A 125 18.52 -1.66 6.10
CA ILE A 125 17.22 -2.32 5.90
C ILE A 125 16.65 -1.93 4.54
N THR A 126 16.70 -0.63 4.20
CA THR A 126 16.28 -0.13 2.89
C THR A 126 17.14 -0.72 1.78
N VAL A 127 18.46 -0.70 1.92
CA VAL A 127 19.38 -1.22 0.90
C VAL A 127 19.17 -2.73 0.69
N ALA A 128 18.99 -3.51 1.76
CA ALA A 128 18.77 -4.95 1.66
C ALA A 128 17.45 -5.28 0.96
N TRP A 129 16.37 -4.55 1.29
CA TRP A 129 15.09 -4.71 0.61
C TRP A 129 15.18 -4.28 -0.86
N CYS A 130 15.76 -3.12 -1.16
CA CYS A 130 15.98 -2.65 -2.53
C CYS A 130 16.76 -3.66 -3.37
N LYS A 131 17.82 -4.27 -2.81
CA LYS A 131 18.60 -5.32 -3.49
C LYS A 131 17.78 -6.59 -3.71
N ARG A 132 17.02 -7.04 -2.71
CA ARG A 132 16.18 -8.25 -2.81
C ARG A 132 15.08 -8.10 -3.86
N HIS A 133 14.55 -6.90 -4.03
CA HIS A 133 13.37 -6.63 -4.84
C HIS A 133 13.65 -5.81 -6.11
N GLU A 134 14.92 -5.65 -6.46
CA GLU A 134 15.38 -4.93 -7.66
C GLU A 134 14.84 -3.50 -7.77
N VAL A 135 14.67 -2.83 -6.62
CA VAL A 135 14.20 -1.45 -6.56
C VAL A 135 15.39 -0.50 -6.52
N PRO A 136 15.46 0.50 -7.42
CA PRO A 136 16.54 1.48 -7.41
C PRO A 136 16.59 2.26 -6.09
N ILE A 137 17.76 2.27 -5.44
CA ILE A 137 17.93 2.83 -4.08
C ILE A 137 17.67 4.34 -4.08
N GLU A 138 18.05 5.04 -5.16
CA GLU A 138 17.83 6.47 -5.34
C GLU A 138 16.34 6.86 -5.31
N LYS A 139 15.44 5.95 -5.68
CA LYS A 139 13.99 6.19 -5.63
C LYS A 139 13.42 6.01 -4.23
N MET A 140 14.11 5.26 -3.38
CA MET A 140 13.65 4.89 -2.05
C MET A 140 14.04 5.92 -0.97
N MET A 141 15.18 6.59 -1.14
CA MET A 141 15.66 7.61 -0.19
C MET A 141 14.68 8.78 0.00
N TYR A 142 13.85 9.08 -1.00
CA TYR A 142 12.83 10.14 -0.91
C TYR A 142 11.56 9.70 -0.16
N ILE A 143 11.39 8.41 0.12
CA ILE A 143 10.16 7.87 0.71
C ILE A 143 10.42 7.41 2.14
N ARG A 144 10.70 8.38 3.02
CA ARG A 144 10.93 8.19 4.47
C ARG A 144 9.87 7.32 5.16
N PHE A 145 8.66 7.28 4.60
CA PHE A 145 7.53 6.51 5.09
C PHE A 145 7.59 5.02 4.70
N VAL A 146 8.08 4.66 3.51
CA VAL A 146 8.18 3.24 3.10
C VAL A 146 9.24 2.53 3.90
N HIS A 147 10.31 3.23 4.30
CA HIS A 147 11.33 2.67 5.18
C HIS A 147 10.78 2.30 6.57
N GLY A 148 9.85 3.09 7.11
CA GLY A 148 9.13 2.74 8.34
C GLY A 148 8.29 1.47 8.18
N LEU A 149 7.59 1.33 7.05
CA LEU A 149 6.80 0.14 6.72
C LEU A 149 7.69 -1.11 6.57
N LEU A 150 8.84 -0.99 5.89
CA LEU A 150 9.80 -2.08 5.72
C LEU A 150 10.35 -2.57 7.07
N ARG A 151 10.68 -1.66 7.97
CA ARG A 151 11.15 -2.03 9.32
C ARG A 151 10.10 -2.80 10.11
N LEU A 152 8.83 -2.38 10.01
CA LEU A 152 7.73 -3.00 10.74
C LEU A 152 7.38 -4.38 10.21
N LYS A 153 7.33 -4.54 8.88
CA LYS A 153 6.94 -5.80 8.24
C LYS A 153 8.08 -6.82 8.15
N PHE A 154 9.31 -6.37 7.89
CA PHE A 154 10.44 -7.28 7.69
C PHE A 154 11.34 -7.44 8.91
N GLY A 155 10.98 -6.83 10.04
CA GLY A 155 11.46 -7.25 11.36
C GLY A 155 12.97 -7.45 11.48
N PHE A 156 13.79 -6.57 10.91
CA PHE A 156 15.22 -6.50 11.26
C PHE A 156 15.35 -5.80 12.62
N VAL A 157 14.84 -6.46 13.65
CA VAL A 157 15.32 -6.29 15.02
C VAL A 157 16.54 -7.20 15.09
N GLN A 158 17.71 -6.61 15.35
CA GLN A 158 18.90 -7.37 15.74
C GLN A 158 18.60 -8.22 16.98
#